data_AF-A0A1V4ZWF5-F1
#
_entry.id   AF-A0A1V4ZWF5-F1
#
_cell.length_a   1.000
_cell.length_b   1.000
_cell.length_c   1.000
_cell.angle_alpha   90.00
_cell.angle_beta   90.00
_cell.angle_gamma   90.00
#
_symmetry.space_group_name_H-M   'P 1'
#
loop_
_entity.id
_entity.type
_entity.pdbx_description
1 polymer ?
#
loop_
_entity_poly.entity_id
_entity_poly.type
_entity_poly.pdbx_seq_one_letter_code
_entity_poly.pdbx_strand_id
1 'polypeptide(L)'
;MLNPKSERNKYLTFPVEIGVFLESGGDIHVLDLFSLVPVKYSLYGSPAAGLITRWHKSGVYGDPPHTQKYCIGILKLKLKNTTPETIEVSRSVFDSWSMHLYYGEYMIMTADMEVYSPMIARTYVWDKPPVDGMQRCRELYMARKIPTVHGSGYLMEFGVA
;
A
#
# COMPACT_ATOMS: atom_id res chain seq x y z
N MET A 1 -1.61 -5.48 -18.18
CA MET A 1 -1.13 -6.83 -18.54
C MET A 1 0.35 -6.98 -18.22
N LEU A 2 0.72 -8.17 -17.74
CA LEU A 2 2.07 -8.56 -17.37
C LEU A 2 2.40 -9.89 -18.08
N ASN A 3 3.46 -9.89 -18.89
CA ASN A 3 3.85 -11.04 -19.70
C ASN A 3 4.29 -12.23 -18.81
N PRO A 4 4.30 -13.46 -19.33
CA PRO A 4 4.81 -14.63 -18.62
C PRO A 4 6.21 -14.39 -18.07
N LYS A 5 6.47 -14.86 -16.84
CA LYS A 5 7.80 -14.83 -16.21
C LYS A 5 8.51 -13.46 -16.28
N SER A 6 7.75 -12.37 -16.25
CA SER A 6 8.27 -11.02 -16.43
C SER A 6 8.07 -10.16 -15.18
N GLU A 7 8.89 -9.10 -15.09
CA GLU A 7 8.74 -8.07 -14.07
C GLU A 7 8.65 -6.67 -14.70
N ARG A 8 7.89 -5.79 -14.06
CA ARG A 8 7.74 -4.38 -14.46
C ARG A 8 7.57 -3.48 -13.25
N ASN A 9 8.23 -2.33 -13.27
CA ASN A 9 7.98 -1.26 -12.33
C ASN A 9 6.85 -0.37 -12.85
N LYS A 10 5.94 0.02 -11.95
CA LYS A 10 4.88 0.99 -12.19
C LYS A 10 4.72 1.90 -10.99
N TYR A 11 4.19 3.08 -11.25
CA TYR A 11 3.80 4.02 -10.20
C TYR A 11 2.29 4.08 -10.11
N LEU A 12 1.79 4.00 -8.89
CA LEU A 12 0.38 4.16 -8.53
C LEU A 12 0.26 5.33 -7.54
N THR A 13 -0.97 5.64 -7.16
CA THR A 13 -1.32 6.68 -6.19
C THR A 13 -2.13 6.07 -5.05
N PHE A 14 -2.10 6.70 -3.88
CA PHE A 14 -2.96 6.35 -2.75
C PHE A 14 -3.32 7.60 -1.94
N PRO A 15 -4.48 7.62 -1.25
CA PRO A 15 -4.85 8.71 -0.36
C PRO A 15 -3.97 8.72 0.88
N VAL A 16 -3.58 9.91 1.31
CA VAL A 16 -2.83 10.13 2.55
C VAL A 16 -3.78 10.56 3.66
N GLU A 17 -3.47 10.12 4.88
CA GLU A 17 -4.10 10.60 6.09
C GLU A 17 -3.07 11.23 7.01
N ILE A 18 -3.53 12.24 7.75
CA ILE A 18 -2.73 13.04 8.66
C ILE A 18 -3.26 12.76 10.05
N GLY A 19 -2.41 12.21 10.91
CA GLY A 19 -2.71 12.04 12.31
C GLY A 19 -2.16 13.17 13.15
N VAL A 20 -2.98 13.71 14.04
CA VAL A 20 -2.56 14.63 15.10
C VAL A 20 -2.37 13.78 16.36
N PHE A 21 -1.21 13.86 16.98
CA PHE A 21 -0.89 13.06 18.17
C PHE A 21 -0.03 13.84 19.15
N LEU A 22 -0.09 13.43 20.42
CA LEU A 22 0.84 13.85 21.46
C LEU A 22 1.84 12.72 21.70
N GLU A 23 3.12 13.08 21.84
CA GLU A 23 4.16 12.18 22.29
C GLU A 23 4.56 12.58 23.72
N SER A 24 4.38 11.68 24.68
CA SER A 24 4.74 11.91 26.08
C SER A 24 5.26 10.62 26.71
N GLY A 25 6.43 10.66 27.35
CA GLY A 25 7.01 9.46 28.00
C GLY A 25 7.34 8.29 27.06
N GLY A 26 7.41 8.53 25.74
CA GLY A 26 7.58 7.48 24.73
C GLY A 26 6.27 6.87 24.20
N ASP A 27 5.13 7.25 24.79
CA ASP A 27 3.81 6.84 24.33
C ASP A 27 3.26 7.85 23.31
N ILE A 28 2.56 7.33 22.30
CA ILE A 28 1.85 8.11 21.28
C ILE A 28 0.35 8.09 21.60
N HIS A 29 -0.21 9.28 21.83
CA HIS A 29 -1.64 9.48 21.99
C HIS A 29 -2.23 10.16 20.76
N VAL A 30 -2.91 9.40 19.90
CA VAL A 30 -3.60 9.95 18.72
C VAL A 30 -4.80 10.77 19.19
N LEU A 31 -4.80 12.05 18.85
CA LEU A 31 -5.89 13.00 19.15
C LEU A 31 -6.94 12.99 18.03
N ASP A 32 -6.48 12.99 16.78
CA ASP A 32 -7.34 13.06 15.60
C ASP A 32 -6.68 12.42 14.39
N LEU A 33 -7.47 12.00 13.41
CA LEU A 33 -7.04 11.44 12.14
C LEU A 33 -7.97 11.92 11.05
N PHE A 34 -7.41 12.63 10.07
CA PHE A 34 -8.21 13.17 8.97
C PHE A 34 -7.54 12.95 7.62
N SER A 35 -8.36 12.89 6.58
CA SER A 35 -7.92 12.88 5.19
C SER A 35 -8.37 14.16 4.51
N LEU A 36 -7.51 14.69 3.63
CA LEU A 36 -7.85 15.82 2.76
C LEU A 36 -8.58 15.36 1.48
N VAL A 37 -8.81 14.05 1.34
CA VAL A 37 -9.55 13.46 0.22
C VAL A 37 -10.64 12.52 0.72
N PRO A 38 -11.73 12.29 -0.05
CA PRO A 38 -12.79 11.38 0.37
C PRO A 38 -12.28 9.96 0.59
N VAL A 39 -12.47 9.43 1.79
CA VAL A 39 -12.16 8.04 2.12
C VAL A 39 -13.27 7.14 1.57
N LYS A 40 -12.89 6.14 0.79
CA LYS A 40 -13.79 5.14 0.21
C LYS A 40 -13.40 3.75 0.70
N TYR A 41 -14.37 2.86 0.75
CA TYR A 41 -14.17 1.49 1.16
C TYR A 41 -14.64 0.53 0.06
N SER A 42 -14.04 -0.65 0.02
CA SER A 42 -14.46 -1.77 -0.82
C SER A 42 -14.40 -3.06 -0.02
N LEU A 43 -15.17 -4.05 -0.46
CA LEU A 43 -14.99 -5.43 -0.03
C LEU A 43 -14.01 -6.10 -1.00
N TYR A 44 -12.92 -6.65 -0.49
CA TYR A 44 -12.01 -7.51 -1.25
C TYR A 44 -12.33 -8.97 -0.90
N GLY A 45 -12.94 -9.70 -1.82
CA GLY A 45 -13.39 -11.08 -1.64
C GLY A 45 -14.90 -11.21 -1.55
N SER A 46 -15.36 -12.35 -1.03
CA SER A 46 -16.79 -12.64 -0.91
C SER A 46 -17.40 -11.98 0.33
N PRO A 47 -18.73 -11.80 0.40
CA PRO A 47 -19.39 -11.29 1.61
C PRO A 47 -19.13 -12.13 2.87
N ALA A 48 -18.83 -13.43 2.72
CA ALA A 48 -18.62 -14.35 3.83
C ALA A 48 -17.17 -14.42 4.33
N ALA A 49 -16.18 -14.10 3.49
CA ALA A 49 -14.76 -14.31 3.78
C ALA A 49 -13.83 -13.17 3.33
N GLY A 50 -14.38 -12.11 2.76
CA GLY A 50 -13.62 -10.96 2.28
C GLY A 50 -13.21 -9.99 3.38
N LEU A 51 -12.37 -9.03 3.00
CA LEU A 51 -11.89 -7.97 3.89
C LEU A 51 -12.45 -6.62 3.46
N ILE A 52 -12.83 -5.80 4.43
CA ILE A 52 -13.10 -4.39 4.17
C ILE A 52 -11.75 -3.69 4.01
N THR A 53 -11.53 -3.09 2.84
CA THR A 53 -10.32 -2.35 2.52
C THR A 53 -10.64 -0.90 2.25
N ARG A 54 -9.67 -0.02 2.47
CA ARG A 54 -9.73 1.32 1.88
C ARG A 54 -9.53 1.19 0.37
N TRP A 55 -10.39 1.84 -0.37
CA TRP A 55 -10.41 1.78 -1.82
C TRP A 55 -9.95 3.11 -2.42
N HIS A 56 -9.07 2.99 -3.40
CA HIS A 56 -8.64 4.12 -4.21
C HIS A 56 -8.42 3.67 -5.64
N LYS A 57 -8.98 4.42 -6.60
CA LYS A 57 -8.70 4.22 -8.01
C LYS A 57 -7.45 5.01 -8.39
N SER A 58 -6.39 4.30 -8.74
CA SER A 58 -5.18 4.90 -9.27
C SER A 58 -5.12 4.78 -10.80
N GLY A 59 -4.48 5.76 -11.45
CA GLY A 59 -3.87 5.56 -12.76
C GLY A 59 -2.66 4.61 -12.66
N VAL A 60 -2.17 4.14 -13.81
CA VAL A 60 -0.96 3.30 -13.89
C VAL A 60 0.10 4.06 -14.68
N TYR A 61 1.12 4.55 -13.98
CA TYR A 61 2.13 5.44 -14.55
C TYR A 61 3.47 4.71 -14.79
N GLY A 62 4.19 5.14 -15.84
CA GLY A 62 5.56 4.68 -16.11
C GLY A 62 6.60 5.34 -15.21
N ASP A 63 6.34 6.60 -14.85
CA ASP A 63 7.17 7.46 -14.02
C ASP A 63 6.36 8.00 -12.83
N PRO A 64 7.01 8.51 -11.77
CA PRO A 64 6.30 9.11 -10.64
C PRO A 64 5.37 10.24 -11.11
N PRO A 65 4.06 10.18 -10.84
CA PRO A 65 3.15 11.27 -11.21
C PRO A 65 3.34 12.48 -10.28
N HIS A 66 3.00 13.67 -10.76
CA HIS A 66 2.88 14.84 -9.88
C HIS A 66 1.65 14.69 -8.98
N THR A 67 1.82 14.83 -7.66
CA THR A 67 0.73 14.70 -6.69
C THR A 67 0.62 15.93 -5.79
N GLN A 68 -0.59 16.21 -5.31
CA GLN A 68 -0.78 17.22 -4.28
C GLN A 68 -0.28 16.66 -2.94
N LYS A 69 0.75 17.32 -2.40
CA LYS A 69 1.36 16.97 -1.11
C LYS A 69 0.30 16.91 -0.01
N TYR A 70 0.43 15.92 0.88
CA TYR A 70 -0.51 15.61 1.98
C TYR A 70 -1.90 15.09 1.59
N CYS A 71 -2.29 15.16 0.32
CA CYS A 71 -3.54 14.57 -0.16
C CYS A 71 -3.31 13.18 -0.77
N ILE A 72 -2.35 13.08 -1.68
CA ILE A 72 -2.10 11.88 -2.49
C ILE A 72 -0.60 11.52 -2.46
N GLY A 73 -0.31 10.29 -2.05
CA GLY A 73 1.01 9.68 -2.10
C GLY A 73 1.22 8.86 -3.37
N ILE A 74 2.48 8.52 -3.62
CA ILE A 74 2.93 7.72 -4.76
C ILE A 74 3.34 6.34 -4.27
N LEU A 75 2.93 5.27 -4.94
CA LEU A 75 3.41 3.92 -4.68
C LEU A 75 4.29 3.47 -5.84
N LYS A 76 5.57 3.24 -5.59
CA LYS A 76 6.46 2.54 -6.52
C LYS A 76 6.24 1.04 -6.36
N LEU A 77 5.60 0.42 -7.36
CA LEU A 77 5.24 -0.98 -7.33
C LEU A 77 6.08 -1.79 -8.34
N LYS A 78 6.85 -2.75 -7.84
CA LYS A 78 7.45 -3.79 -8.67
C LYS A 78 6.46 -4.95 -8.82
N LEU A 79 5.91 -5.11 -10.03
CA LEU A 79 5.03 -6.22 -10.38
C LEU A 79 5.87 -7.37 -10.95
N LYS A 80 5.67 -8.60 -10.46
CA LYS A 80 6.34 -9.81 -10.95
C LYS A 80 5.32 -10.89 -11.25
N ASN A 81 5.25 -11.34 -12.49
CA ASN A 81 4.45 -12.48 -12.90
C ASN A 81 5.30 -13.74 -12.84
N THR A 82 5.00 -14.64 -11.91
CA THR A 82 5.71 -15.93 -11.81
C THR A 82 5.03 -17.03 -12.64
N THR A 83 3.91 -16.75 -13.29
CA THR A 83 3.13 -17.72 -14.07
C THR A 83 3.66 -17.85 -15.51
N PRO A 84 3.32 -18.94 -16.24
CA PRO A 84 3.60 -19.07 -17.67
C PRO A 84 2.57 -18.34 -18.55
N GLU A 85 1.55 -17.69 -17.97
CA GLU A 85 0.47 -17.03 -18.68
C GLU A 85 0.60 -15.50 -18.60
N THR A 86 -0.06 -14.79 -19.51
CA THR A 86 -0.19 -13.32 -19.38
C THR A 86 -1.27 -13.02 -18.36
N ILE A 87 -0.94 -12.22 -17.34
CA ILE A 87 -1.89 -11.85 -16.30
C ILE A 87 -2.29 -10.38 -16.43
N GLU A 88 -3.58 -10.11 -16.32
CA GLU A 88 -4.09 -8.78 -16.06
C GLU A 88 -4.18 -8.54 -14.55
N VAL A 89 -3.58 -7.44 -14.09
CA VAL A 89 -3.66 -6.99 -12.71
C VAL A 89 -4.42 -5.67 -12.71
N SER A 90 -5.60 -5.67 -12.10
CA SER A 90 -6.49 -4.51 -11.95
C SER A 90 -6.53 -3.99 -10.51
N ARG A 91 -6.17 -4.83 -9.53
CA ARG A 91 -6.23 -4.53 -8.10
C ARG A 91 -5.01 -5.07 -7.35
N SER A 92 -4.62 -4.36 -6.30
CA SER A 92 -3.60 -4.77 -5.34
C SER A 92 -4.07 -4.39 -3.94
N VAL A 93 -3.88 -5.29 -2.99
CA VAL A 93 -4.27 -5.10 -1.59
C VAL A 93 -3.03 -5.20 -0.73
N PHE A 94 -2.83 -4.22 0.14
CA PHE A 94 -1.65 -4.11 0.99
C PHE A 94 -2.11 -4.14 2.44
N ASP A 95 -1.33 -4.79 3.29
CA ASP A 95 -1.58 -4.79 4.73
C ASP A 95 -1.19 -3.43 5.33
N SER A 96 -2.12 -2.75 5.98
CA SER A 96 -1.89 -1.46 6.63
C SER A 96 -0.81 -1.53 7.71
N TRP A 97 -0.58 -2.70 8.31
CA TRP A 97 0.42 -2.91 9.36
C TRP A 97 1.86 -2.93 8.86
N SER A 98 2.07 -3.16 7.56
CA SER A 98 3.41 -3.17 6.96
C SER A 98 3.65 -1.97 6.04
N MET A 99 2.75 -0.98 6.05
CA MET A 99 2.88 0.21 5.21
C MET A 99 3.91 1.20 5.77
N HIS A 100 5.09 1.21 5.15
CA HIS A 100 6.17 2.14 5.48
C HIS A 100 6.16 3.34 4.52
N LEU A 101 5.67 4.48 5.01
CA LEU A 101 5.56 5.74 4.25
C LEU A 101 6.78 6.64 4.48
N TYR A 102 7.30 7.21 3.39
CA TYR A 102 8.37 8.19 3.43
C TYR A 102 7.92 9.51 2.81
N TYR A 103 8.52 10.62 3.24
CA TYR A 103 8.20 11.96 2.75
C TYR A 103 9.45 12.81 2.47
N GLY A 104 9.28 13.73 1.51
CA GLY A 104 10.24 14.75 1.10
C GLY A 104 9.51 15.79 0.23
N GLU A 105 9.90 15.93 -1.03
CA GLU A 105 9.14 16.69 -2.03
C GLU A 105 7.73 16.11 -2.25
N TYR A 106 7.63 14.78 -2.26
CA TYR A 106 6.38 14.03 -2.32
C TYR A 106 6.38 12.91 -1.27
N MET A 107 5.22 12.27 -1.08
CA MET A 107 5.06 11.14 -0.17
C MET A 107 5.09 9.84 -0.96
N ILE A 108 5.85 8.85 -0.51
CA ILE A 108 6.07 7.62 -1.28
C ILE A 108 6.18 6.35 -0.43
N MET A 109 5.63 5.27 -0.96
CA MET A 109 5.88 3.89 -0.51
C MET A 109 6.55 3.10 -1.63
N THR A 110 7.34 2.09 -1.26
CA THR A 110 7.93 1.13 -2.22
C THR A 110 7.42 -0.26 -1.90
N ALA A 111 6.89 -0.95 -2.90
CA ALA A 111 6.33 -2.28 -2.72
C ALA A 111 6.61 -3.23 -3.88
N ASP A 112 6.51 -4.51 -3.59
CA ASP A 112 6.54 -5.59 -4.56
C ASP A 112 5.18 -6.30 -4.55
N MET A 113 4.78 -6.81 -5.71
CA MET A 113 3.66 -7.72 -5.85
C MET A 113 4.07 -8.89 -6.74
N GLU A 114 4.10 -10.08 -6.16
CA GLU A 114 4.36 -11.33 -6.87
C GLU A 114 3.03 -12.04 -7.17
N VAL A 115 2.76 -12.30 -8.44
CA VAL A 115 1.56 -12.98 -8.91
C VAL A 115 1.88 -14.45 -9.18
N TYR A 116 1.25 -15.34 -8.42
CA TYR A 116 1.42 -16.80 -8.51
C TYR A 116 0.31 -17.47 -9.33
N SER A 117 -0.86 -16.86 -9.42
CA SER A 117 -1.98 -17.25 -10.29
C SER A 117 -2.92 -16.05 -10.48
N PRO A 118 -3.95 -16.14 -11.35
CA PRO A 118 -5.00 -15.12 -11.42
C PRO A 118 -5.72 -14.86 -10.08
N MET A 119 -5.72 -15.86 -9.19
CA MET A 119 -6.36 -15.79 -7.87
C MET A 119 -5.42 -15.38 -6.75
N ILE A 120 -4.14 -15.74 -6.87
CA ILE A 120 -3.18 -15.68 -5.77
C ILE A 120 -2.04 -14.73 -6.12
N ALA A 121 -1.83 -13.73 -5.27
CA ALA A 121 -0.67 -12.87 -5.31
C ALA A 121 -0.21 -12.52 -3.90
N ARG A 122 1.04 -12.09 -3.76
CA ARG A 122 1.56 -11.58 -2.49
C ARG A 122 2.07 -10.18 -2.67
N THR A 123 1.69 -9.26 -1.80
CA THR A 123 2.21 -7.90 -1.76
C THR A 123 3.10 -7.72 -0.55
N TYR A 124 4.21 -7.00 -0.73
CA TYR A 124 5.16 -6.67 0.33
C TYR A 124 5.53 -5.19 0.23
N VAL A 125 5.50 -4.45 1.33
CA VAL A 125 5.96 -3.05 1.37
C VAL A 125 7.32 -3.01 2.06
N TRP A 126 8.28 -2.34 1.44
CA TRP A 126 9.65 -2.25 1.96
C TRP A 126 9.79 -1.08 2.93
N ASP A 127 10.44 -1.32 4.08
CA ASP A 127 10.92 -0.27 4.99
C ASP A 127 12.23 0.36 4.46
N LYS A 128 12.16 0.96 3.27
CA LYS A 128 13.27 1.74 2.71
C LYS A 128 12.75 2.87 1.82
N PRO A 129 13.37 4.06 1.87
CA PRO A 129 13.05 5.11 0.94
C PRO A 129 13.54 4.73 -0.47
N PRO A 130 12.84 5.13 -1.53
CA PRO A 130 13.30 4.94 -2.90
C PRO A 130 14.39 5.92 -3.34
N VAL A 131 14.58 7.01 -2.58
CA VAL A 131 15.56 8.09 -2.84
C VAL A 131 16.20 8.50 -1.53
N ASP A 132 17.50 8.76 -1.54
CA ASP A 132 18.24 9.23 -0.37
C ASP A 132 17.72 10.58 0.14
N GLY A 133 17.79 10.80 1.45
CA GLY A 133 17.36 12.04 2.11
C GLY A 133 15.86 12.12 2.44
N MET A 134 15.05 11.15 2.03
CA MET A 134 13.65 11.07 2.46
C MET A 134 13.53 10.68 3.94
N GLN A 135 12.53 11.25 4.62
CA GLN A 135 12.25 10.99 6.03
C GLN A 135 11.14 9.96 6.17
N ARG A 136 11.26 9.05 7.14
CA ARG A 136 10.23 8.06 7.44
C ARG A 136 9.08 8.73 8.20
N CYS A 137 7.84 8.48 7.80
CA CYS A 137 6.66 8.88 8.56
C CYS A 137 6.55 8.07 9.85
N ARG A 138 6.00 8.68 10.90
CA ARG A 138 5.57 7.95 12.09
C ARG A 138 4.30 7.17 11.75
N GLU A 139 4.34 5.87 11.95
CA GLU A 139 3.18 5.01 11.82
C GLU A 139 2.29 5.16 13.06
N LEU A 140 1.00 5.43 12.84
CA LEU A 140 0.02 5.56 13.91
C LEU A 140 -0.90 4.34 13.87
N TYR A 141 -0.59 3.34 14.67
CA TYR A 141 -1.43 2.15 14.81
C TYR A 141 -2.55 2.41 15.81
N MET A 142 -3.70 2.88 15.32
CA MET A 142 -4.90 2.98 16.15
C MET A 142 -5.41 1.56 16.45
N ALA A 143 -5.06 1.06 17.63
CA ALA A 143 -5.52 -0.17 18.29
C ALA A 143 -4.76 -1.48 18.00
N ARG A 144 -3.83 -1.85 18.89
CA ARG A 144 -3.98 -2.93 19.90
C ARG A 144 -2.72 -3.09 20.76
N LYS A 145 -2.91 -3.35 22.06
CA LYS A 145 -1.87 -3.78 23.03
C LYS A 145 -1.42 -5.25 22.83
N ILE A 146 -1.74 -5.87 21.70
CA ILE A 146 -1.48 -7.29 21.46
C ILE A 146 -0.52 -7.41 20.27
N PRO A 147 0.72 -7.87 20.48
CA PRO A 147 1.63 -8.17 19.39
C PRO A 147 1.04 -9.31 18.59
N THR A 148 0.49 -9.01 17.42
CA THR A 148 0.16 -10.04 16.43
C THR A 148 1.39 -10.19 15.56
N VAL A 149 1.85 -11.42 15.31
CA VAL A 149 2.93 -11.68 14.37
C VAL A 149 2.38 -11.44 12.97
N HIS A 150 2.45 -10.20 12.50
CA HIS A 150 2.14 -9.88 11.12
C HIS A 150 3.23 -10.46 10.22
N GLY A 151 2.81 -11.18 9.19
CA GLY A 151 3.72 -11.60 8.14
C GLY A 151 4.29 -10.37 7.43
N SER A 152 5.46 -10.52 6.83
CA SER A 152 6.14 -9.45 6.11
C SER A 152 5.27 -8.81 5.01
N GLY A 153 4.21 -9.45 4.53
CA GLY A 153 3.29 -8.89 3.53
C GLY A 153 1.92 -9.56 3.56
N TYR A 154 1.06 -9.17 2.63
CA TYR A 154 -0.32 -9.67 2.50
C TYR A 154 -0.44 -10.71 1.39
N LEU A 155 -1.15 -11.80 1.66
CA LEU A 155 -1.52 -12.80 0.65
C LEU A 155 -2.93 -12.49 0.12
N MET A 156 -2.99 -12.15 -1.15
CA MET A 156 -4.22 -11.93 -1.90
C MET A 156 -4.75 -13.28 -2.38
N GLU A 157 -5.97 -13.65 -1.98
CA GLU A 157 -6.58 -14.95 -2.33
C GLU A 157 -7.90 -14.84 -3.12
N PHE A 158 -8.37 -13.61 -3.37
CA PHE A 158 -9.62 -13.32 -4.07
C PHE A 158 -9.41 -12.65 -5.43
N GLY A 159 -8.25 -12.87 -6.03
CA GLY A 159 -7.95 -12.45 -7.39
C GLY A 159 -7.31 -11.07 -7.52
N VAL A 160 -6.60 -10.93 -8.64
CA VAL A 160 -5.84 -9.73 -8.99
C VAL A 160 -6.50 -8.91 -10.11
N ALA A 161 -7.61 -9.40 -10.66
CA ALA A 161 -8.42 -8.76 -11.71
C ALA A 161 -9.83 -8.46 -11.20
#